data_AF-A0AA36MRY2-F1
#
_entry.id   AF-A0AA36MRY2-F1
#
_cell.length_a   1.000
_cell.length_b   1.000
_cell.length_c   1.000
_cell.angle_alpha   90.00
_cell.angle_beta   90.00
_cell.angle_gamma   90.00
#
_symmetry.space_group_name_H-M   'P 1'
#
loop_
_entity.id
_entity.type
_entity.pdbx_description
1 polymer ?
#
loop_
_entity_poly.entity_id
_entity_poly.type
_entity_poly.pdbx_seq_one_letter_code
_entity_poly.pdbx_strand_id
1 'polypeptide(L)'
;MASAVDSTAFFAQRRKEYAIPQELIDRLEAQGVTTMGHLAFSLGRPGQDVDDADFVRWITRINNNVEPPQGPLASARRLHFEAEVVVTASLKASIEGASDSQPKKITYAEKSSRMQQVKRELQGAVVEGVLEPSDEVLEICVHQYETRTLQYVEAAKCTSRDMELTGKAATVGFEYADCEGEQGVP
;
A
#
# COMPACT_ATOMS: atom_id res chain seq x y z
N MET A 1 -5.28 1.96 6.10
CA MET A 1 -5.78 1.30 4.87
C MET A 1 -5.98 -0.16 5.23
N ALA A 2 -7.21 -0.68 5.11
CA ALA A 2 -7.44 -2.11 5.30
C ALA A 2 -6.72 -2.87 4.18
N SER A 3 -5.90 -3.84 4.53
CA SER A 3 -5.21 -4.69 3.54
C SER A 3 -6.25 -5.43 2.69
N ALA A 4 -5.92 -5.85 1.47
CA ALA A 4 -6.84 -6.65 0.65
C ALA A 4 -7.29 -7.95 1.36
N VAL A 5 -6.47 -8.44 2.29
CA VAL A 5 -6.75 -9.60 3.16
C VAL A 5 -7.97 -9.34 4.07
N ASP A 6 -8.08 -8.13 4.62
CA ASP A 6 -9.10 -7.75 5.60
C ASP A 6 -10.34 -7.09 4.97
N SER A 7 -10.34 -6.94 3.64
CA SER A 7 -11.42 -6.27 2.91
C SER A 7 -12.57 -7.23 2.58
N THR A 8 -13.75 -6.95 3.16
CA THR A 8 -15.00 -7.67 2.85
C THR A 8 -15.43 -7.47 1.39
N ALA A 9 -15.16 -6.29 0.82
CA ALA A 9 -15.46 -5.99 -0.58
C ALA A 9 -14.60 -6.83 -1.54
N PHE A 10 -13.31 -7.00 -1.24
CA PHE A 10 -12.42 -7.84 -2.02
C PHE A 10 -12.86 -9.32 -1.98
N PHE A 11 -13.23 -9.80 -0.79
CA PHE A 11 -13.78 -11.15 -0.63
C PHE A 11 -15.10 -11.35 -1.39
N ALA A 12 -15.99 -10.36 -1.39
CA ALA A 12 -17.24 -10.41 -2.15
C ALA A 12 -17.00 -10.46 -3.67
N GLN A 13 -15.99 -9.73 -4.17
CA GLN A 13 -15.62 -9.77 -5.59
C GLN A 13 -15.13 -11.17 -5.99
N ARG A 14 -14.24 -11.78 -5.21
CA ARG A 14 -13.62 -13.07 -5.55
C ARG A 14 -14.60 -14.24 -5.50
N ARG A 15 -15.51 -14.24 -4.52
CA ARG A 15 -16.57 -15.25 -4.43
C ARG A 15 -17.49 -15.26 -5.65
N LYS A 16 -17.79 -14.07 -6.21
CA LYS A 16 -18.57 -13.94 -7.46
C LYS A 16 -17.80 -14.43 -8.67
N GLU A 17 -16.51 -14.10 -8.77
CA GLU A 17 -15.65 -14.51 -9.89
C GLU A 17 -15.52 -16.03 -10.00
N TYR A 18 -15.50 -16.74 -8.88
CA TYR A 18 -15.44 -18.21 -8.85
C TYR A 18 -16.80 -18.91 -8.86
N ALA A 19 -17.89 -18.15 -9.03
CA ALA A 19 -19.25 -18.66 -9.10
C ALA A 19 -19.60 -19.59 -7.90
N ILE A 20 -19.17 -19.20 -6.70
CA ILE A 20 -19.53 -19.95 -5.49
C ILE A 20 -21.05 -19.77 -5.24
N PRO A 21 -21.80 -20.84 -4.96
CA PRO A 21 -23.22 -20.73 -4.64
C PRO A 21 -23.49 -19.77 -3.48
N GLN A 22 -24.47 -18.87 -3.63
CA GLN A 22 -24.79 -17.86 -2.62
C GLN A 22 -25.14 -18.50 -1.26
N GLU A 23 -25.85 -19.63 -1.27
CA GLU A 23 -26.16 -20.41 -0.08
C GLU A 23 -24.92 -20.80 0.74
N LEU A 24 -23.83 -21.17 0.06
CA LEU A 24 -22.58 -21.54 0.72
C LEU A 24 -21.85 -20.30 1.25
N ILE A 25 -21.95 -19.19 0.52
CA ILE A 25 -21.42 -17.89 0.93
C ILE A 25 -22.10 -17.40 2.20
N ASP A 26 -23.43 -17.45 2.25
CA ASP A 26 -24.21 -16.99 3.40
C ASP A 26 -23.90 -17.83 4.65
N ARG A 27 -23.67 -19.14 4.48
CA ARG A 27 -23.24 -20.04 5.56
C ARG A 27 -21.83 -19.73 6.06
N LEU A 28 -20.90 -19.41 5.15
CA LEU A 28 -19.56 -18.95 5.52
C LEU A 28 -19.62 -17.66 6.34
N GLU A 29 -20.41 -16.69 5.89
CA GLU A 29 -20.58 -15.40 6.58
C GLU A 29 -21.26 -15.57 7.94
N ALA A 30 -22.26 -16.46 8.06
CA ALA A 30 -22.90 -16.79 9.33
C ALA A 30 -21.94 -17.39 10.36
N GLN A 31 -20.85 -18.02 9.92
CA GLN A 31 -19.77 -18.52 10.78
C GLN A 31 -18.64 -17.50 11.00
N GLY A 32 -18.81 -16.26 10.51
CA GLY A 32 -17.84 -15.17 10.67
C GLY A 32 -16.75 -15.13 9.60
N VAL A 33 -16.80 -16.00 8.58
CA VAL A 33 -15.84 -15.99 7.46
C VAL A 33 -16.27 -14.94 6.44
N THR A 34 -15.80 -13.70 6.63
CA THR A 34 -16.21 -12.51 5.86
C THR A 34 -15.07 -11.86 5.07
N THR A 35 -13.83 -12.33 5.22
CA THR A 35 -12.63 -11.78 4.58
C THR A 35 -11.73 -12.89 4.05
N MET A 36 -10.81 -12.56 3.14
CA MET A 36 -9.79 -13.51 2.67
C MET A 36 -8.92 -14.00 3.85
N GLY A 37 -8.62 -13.12 4.80
CA GLY A 37 -7.89 -13.49 6.02
C GLY A 37 -8.63 -14.54 6.84
N HIS A 38 -9.93 -14.36 7.10
CA HIS A 38 -10.71 -15.34 7.84
C HIS A 38 -10.74 -16.69 7.12
N LEU A 39 -10.90 -16.68 5.79
CA LEU A 39 -10.94 -17.92 5.00
C LEU A 39 -9.60 -18.65 5.02
N ALA A 40 -8.48 -17.95 4.84
CA ALA A 40 -7.15 -18.57 4.79
C ALA A 40 -6.74 -19.26 6.11
N PHE A 41 -7.25 -18.79 7.25
CA PHE A 41 -7.00 -19.37 8.57
C PHE A 41 -8.12 -20.30 9.07
N SER A 42 -9.16 -20.53 8.26
CA SER A 42 -10.35 -21.28 8.68
C SER A 42 -10.14 -22.78 8.80
N LEU A 43 -9.13 -23.32 8.10
CA LEU A 43 -8.82 -24.74 8.05
C LEU A 43 -7.48 -25.07 8.72
N GLY A 44 -6.46 -24.25 8.50
CA GLY A 44 -5.12 -24.44 9.02
C GLY A 44 -4.28 -23.18 8.92
N ARG A 45 -2.98 -23.29 9.22
CA ARG A 45 -2.04 -22.20 8.98
C ARG A 45 -1.72 -22.14 7.48
N PRO A 46 -1.77 -20.97 6.83
CA PRO A 46 -1.37 -20.83 5.43
C PRO A 46 0.04 -21.42 5.20
N GLY A 47 0.17 -22.27 4.20
CA GLY A 47 1.43 -22.96 3.87
C GLY A 47 1.68 -24.26 4.62
N GLN A 48 0.77 -24.69 5.50
CA GLN A 48 0.74 -26.06 6.00
C GLN A 48 0.03 -26.96 4.98
N ASP A 49 0.54 -28.16 4.75
CA ASP A 49 -0.18 -29.16 3.96
C ASP A 49 -1.49 -29.52 4.66
N VAL A 50 -2.59 -29.40 3.92
CA VAL A 50 -3.92 -29.83 4.35
C VAL A 50 -4.38 -30.99 3.47
N ASP A 51 -4.83 -32.07 4.09
CA ASP A 51 -5.38 -33.22 3.38
C ASP A 51 -6.70 -32.86 2.69
N ASP A 52 -6.94 -33.43 1.51
CA ASP A 52 -8.17 -33.16 0.76
C ASP A 52 -9.40 -33.61 1.55
N ALA A 53 -9.29 -34.69 2.30
CA ALA A 53 -10.36 -35.18 3.16
C ALA A 53 -10.71 -34.20 4.29
N ASP A 54 -9.73 -33.43 4.80
CA ASP A 54 -9.97 -32.39 5.80
C ASP A 54 -10.70 -31.19 5.18
N PHE A 55 -10.31 -30.77 3.99
CA PHE A 55 -11.01 -29.71 3.26
C PHE A 55 -12.48 -30.09 3.01
N VAL A 56 -12.72 -31.31 2.51
CA VAL A 56 -14.07 -31.81 2.23
C VAL A 56 -14.90 -31.92 3.51
N ARG A 57 -14.33 -32.39 4.63
CA ARG A 57 -15.02 -32.40 5.93
C ARG A 57 -15.40 -31.00 6.40
N TRP A 58 -14.46 -30.07 6.32
CA TRP A 58 -14.65 -28.70 6.78
C TRP A 58 -15.77 -28.00 6.01
N ILE A 59 -15.74 -28.06 4.68
CA ILE A 59 -16.76 -27.41 3.84
C ILE A 59 -18.13 -28.10 3.96
N THR A 60 -18.14 -29.43 4.17
CA THR A 60 -19.37 -30.19 4.45
C THR A 60 -20.00 -29.73 5.76
N ARG A 61 -19.20 -29.50 6.82
CA ARG A 61 -19.69 -28.97 8.10
C ARG A 61 -20.29 -27.57 7.94
N ILE A 62 -19.67 -26.70 7.15
CA ILE A 62 -20.22 -25.38 6.82
C ILE A 62 -21.52 -25.51 6.03
N ASN A 63 -21.59 -26.50 5.13
CA ASN A 63 -22.74 -26.76 4.30
C ASN A 63 -23.82 -27.62 5.00
N ASN A 64 -24.02 -27.43 6.31
CA ASN A 64 -25.02 -28.14 7.13
C ASN A 64 -24.86 -29.68 7.13
N ASN A 65 -23.63 -30.16 7.13
CA ASN A 65 -23.28 -31.59 7.05
C ASN A 65 -23.76 -32.28 5.75
N VAL A 66 -23.94 -31.50 4.68
CA VAL A 66 -24.23 -32.01 3.34
C VAL A 66 -23.04 -31.72 2.44
N GLU A 67 -22.47 -32.75 1.82
CA GLU A 67 -21.33 -32.58 0.93
C GLU A 67 -21.75 -31.75 -0.31
N PRO A 68 -21.06 -30.65 -0.63
CA PRO A 68 -21.33 -29.89 -1.85
C PRO A 68 -21.01 -30.72 -3.12
N PRO A 69 -21.71 -30.49 -4.24
CA PRO A 69 -21.34 -31.09 -5.51
C PRO A 69 -19.91 -30.70 -5.94
N GLN A 70 -19.32 -31.48 -6.85
CA GLN A 70 -17.92 -31.32 -7.27
C GLN A 70 -17.59 -29.92 -7.83
N GLY A 71 -18.52 -29.26 -8.52
CA GLY A 71 -18.33 -27.90 -9.04
C GLY A 71 -18.13 -26.86 -7.93
N PRO A 72 -19.12 -26.63 -7.06
CA PRO A 72 -18.98 -25.76 -5.89
C PRO A 72 -17.78 -26.09 -4.99
N LEU A 73 -17.49 -27.38 -4.82
CA LEU A 73 -16.35 -27.84 -4.04
C LEU A 73 -15.02 -27.37 -4.67
N ALA A 74 -14.86 -27.52 -5.99
CA ALA A 74 -13.68 -27.05 -6.71
C ALA A 74 -13.53 -25.51 -6.68
N SER A 75 -14.64 -24.78 -6.85
CA SER A 75 -14.65 -23.32 -6.73
C SER A 75 -14.25 -22.84 -5.33
N ALA A 76 -14.71 -23.52 -4.28
CA ALA A 76 -14.34 -23.20 -2.91
C ALA A 76 -12.88 -23.52 -2.60
N ARG A 77 -12.34 -24.65 -3.11
CA ARG A 77 -10.90 -24.96 -3.01
C ARG A 77 -10.06 -23.86 -3.63
N ARG A 78 -10.43 -23.42 -4.85
CA ARG A 78 -9.73 -22.34 -5.54
C ARG A 78 -9.74 -21.04 -4.74
N LEU A 79 -10.88 -20.68 -4.14
CA LEU A 79 -10.97 -19.49 -3.30
C LEU A 79 -10.10 -19.60 -2.05
N HIS A 80 -10.11 -20.76 -1.39
CA HIS A 80 -9.29 -21.00 -0.20
C HIS A 80 -7.80 -20.88 -0.53
N PHE A 81 -7.35 -21.51 -1.61
CA PHE A 81 -5.97 -21.41 -2.07
C PHE A 81 -5.57 -19.96 -2.39
N GLU A 82 -6.43 -19.21 -3.08
CA GLU A 82 -6.16 -17.79 -3.33
C GLU A 82 -6.05 -17.00 -2.02
N ALA A 83 -6.92 -17.28 -1.05
CA ALA A 83 -6.86 -16.64 0.27
C ALA A 83 -5.51 -16.89 0.96
N GLU A 84 -5.00 -18.13 0.93
CA GLU A 84 -3.67 -18.47 1.46
C GLU A 84 -2.55 -17.72 0.75
N VAL A 85 -2.60 -17.64 -0.58
CA VAL A 85 -1.60 -16.93 -1.39
C VAL A 85 -1.61 -15.43 -1.08
N VAL A 86 -2.79 -14.80 -1.04
CA VAL A 86 -2.93 -13.36 -0.78
C VAL A 86 -2.48 -13.00 0.64
N VAL A 87 -2.85 -13.80 1.64
CA VAL A 87 -2.39 -13.62 3.03
C VAL A 87 -0.89 -13.79 3.14
N THR A 88 -0.31 -14.83 2.53
CA THR A 88 1.13 -15.07 2.55
C THR A 88 1.90 -13.94 1.87
N ALA A 89 1.43 -13.46 0.72
CA ALA A 89 2.02 -12.33 0.02
C ALA A 89 1.93 -11.04 0.84
N SER A 90 0.78 -10.79 1.48
CA SER A 90 0.61 -9.63 2.36
C SER A 90 1.53 -9.68 3.58
N LEU A 91 1.71 -10.86 4.19
CA LEU A 91 2.62 -11.05 5.32
C LEU A 91 4.08 -10.84 4.89
N LYS A 92 4.49 -11.42 3.75
CA LYS A 92 5.83 -11.19 3.19
C LYS A 92 6.07 -9.72 2.90
N ALA A 93 5.14 -9.04 2.23
CA ALA A 93 5.24 -7.61 1.96
C ALA A 93 5.28 -6.75 3.24
N SER A 94 4.63 -7.19 4.32
CA SER A 94 4.69 -6.49 5.61
C SER A 94 6.03 -6.66 6.32
N ILE A 95 6.72 -7.79 6.10
CA ILE A 95 8.06 -8.07 6.64
C ILE A 95 9.14 -7.42 5.77
N GLU A 96 9.03 -7.54 4.45
CA GLU A 96 9.98 -7.03 3.44
C GLU A 96 9.82 -5.53 3.19
N GLY A 97 8.61 -4.97 3.36
CA GLY A 97 8.29 -3.56 3.14
C GLY A 97 9.02 -2.57 4.08
N ALA A 98 9.82 -3.07 5.02
CA ALA A 98 10.76 -2.27 5.79
C ALA A 98 12.09 -1.99 5.04
N SER A 99 12.34 -2.59 3.87
CA SER A 99 13.64 -2.49 3.18
C SER A 99 13.65 -1.86 1.78
N ASP A 100 12.54 -1.31 1.26
CA ASP A 100 12.60 -0.65 -0.05
C ASP A 100 13.16 0.76 0.11
N SER A 101 14.47 0.85 -0.08
CA SER A 101 15.30 2.05 0.16
C SER A 101 15.24 3.05 -1.01
N GLN A 102 14.38 2.81 -2.00
CA GLN A 102 14.19 3.70 -3.13
C GLN A 102 12.75 4.24 -3.18
N PRO A 103 12.58 5.57 -3.32
CA PRO A 103 11.27 6.17 -3.51
C PRO A 103 10.56 5.58 -4.71
N LYS A 104 9.32 5.13 -4.51
CA LYS A 104 8.49 4.66 -5.62
C LYS A 104 8.21 5.83 -6.56
N LYS A 105 8.52 5.66 -7.85
CA LYS A 105 8.22 6.67 -8.88
C LYS A 105 6.72 6.83 -9.04
N ILE A 106 6.21 8.05 -8.86
CA ILE A 106 4.80 8.37 -9.04
C ILE A 106 4.54 8.96 -10.43
N THR A 107 3.30 8.83 -10.92
CA THR A 107 2.94 9.33 -12.25
C THR A 107 2.97 10.86 -12.30
N TYR A 108 3.26 11.44 -13.48
CA TYR A 108 3.30 12.90 -13.65
C TYR A 108 1.98 13.60 -13.25
N ALA A 109 0.84 12.99 -13.57
CA ALA A 109 -0.46 13.51 -13.18
C ALA A 109 -0.63 13.58 -11.65
N GLU A 110 -0.15 12.55 -10.94
CA GLU A 110 -0.18 12.54 -9.48
C GLU A 110 0.78 13.59 -8.89
N LYS A 111 1.99 13.73 -9.43
CA LYS A 111 2.95 14.78 -9.02
C LYS A 111 2.32 16.17 -9.08
N SER A 112 1.71 16.50 -10.22
CA SER A 112 1.07 17.80 -10.42
C SER A 112 -0.08 18.04 -9.43
N SER A 113 -0.93 17.04 -9.21
CA SER A 113 -2.04 17.13 -8.23
C SER A 113 -1.53 17.32 -6.80
N ARG A 114 -0.48 16.59 -6.41
CA ARG A 114 0.14 16.69 -5.08
C ARG A 114 0.78 18.06 -4.87
N MET A 115 1.51 18.55 -5.86
CA MET A 115 2.12 19.89 -5.80
C MET A 115 1.07 20.98 -5.65
N GLN A 116 -0.04 20.90 -6.40
CA GLN A 116 -1.16 21.84 -6.25
C GLN A 116 -1.79 21.78 -4.86
N GLN A 117 -1.87 20.59 -4.24
CA GLN A 117 -2.33 20.45 -2.87
C GLN A 117 -1.37 21.14 -1.89
N VAL A 118 -0.06 20.90 -2.01
CA VAL A 118 0.97 21.56 -1.18
C VAL A 118 0.89 23.08 -1.29
N LYS A 119 0.75 23.62 -2.51
CA LYS A 119 0.57 25.07 -2.73
C LYS A 119 -0.69 25.63 -2.05
N ARG A 120 -1.78 24.85 -2.00
CA ARG A 120 -3.03 25.26 -1.34
C ARG A 120 -2.96 25.20 0.19
N GLU A 121 -2.18 24.27 0.74
CA GLU A 121 -2.01 24.11 2.19
C GLU A 121 -0.99 25.12 2.75
N LEU A 122 0.06 25.42 1.98
CA LEU A 122 1.12 26.37 2.36
C LEU A 122 0.81 27.81 1.93
N GLN A 123 -0.34 28.36 2.32
CA GLN A 123 -0.79 29.71 1.92
C GLN A 123 0.13 30.85 2.41
N GLY A 124 1.01 30.58 3.38
CA GLY A 124 1.99 31.53 3.91
C GLY A 124 3.39 31.42 3.30
N ALA A 125 3.62 30.47 2.39
CA ALA A 125 4.94 30.26 1.76
C ALA A 125 4.82 30.34 0.23
N VAL A 126 5.80 30.98 -0.41
CA VAL A 126 5.88 31.05 -1.87
C VAL A 126 6.51 29.75 -2.37
N VAL A 127 5.76 28.95 -3.13
CA VAL A 127 6.21 27.67 -3.70
C VAL A 127 6.18 27.78 -5.23
N GLU A 128 7.10 28.58 -5.77
CA GLU A 128 7.22 28.85 -7.20
C GLU A 128 8.69 28.96 -7.61
N GLY A 129 9.01 28.53 -8.83
CA GLY A 129 10.35 28.59 -9.41
C GLY A 129 11.40 27.88 -8.54
N VAL A 130 12.41 28.63 -8.08
CA VAL A 130 13.50 28.11 -7.25
C VAL A 130 13.02 27.64 -5.86
N LEU A 131 11.86 28.11 -5.40
CA LEU A 131 11.24 27.69 -4.14
C LEU A 131 10.26 26.52 -4.31
N GLU A 132 10.01 26.09 -5.55
CA GLU A 132 9.23 24.89 -5.82
C GLU A 132 10.15 23.67 -5.67
N PRO A 133 9.82 22.69 -4.80
CA PRO A 133 10.63 21.49 -4.64
C PRO A 133 10.60 20.64 -5.91
N SER A 134 11.70 19.93 -6.19
CA SER A 134 11.78 19.02 -7.33
C SER A 134 10.84 17.82 -7.20
N ASP A 135 10.56 17.17 -8.33
CA ASP A 135 9.73 15.97 -8.38
C ASP A 135 10.38 14.81 -7.60
N GLU A 136 11.72 14.78 -7.51
CA GLU A 136 12.47 13.78 -6.74
C GLU A 136 12.26 13.95 -5.23
N VAL A 137 12.30 15.19 -4.72
CA VAL A 137 12.02 15.50 -3.31
C VAL A 137 10.57 15.14 -2.98
N LEU A 138 9.64 15.44 -3.89
CA LEU A 138 8.23 15.10 -3.73
C LEU A 138 8.05 13.57 -3.65
N GLU A 139 8.70 12.80 -4.52
CA GLU A 139 8.70 11.34 -4.51
C GLU A 139 9.25 10.76 -3.20
N ILE A 140 10.37 11.30 -2.71
CA ILE A 140 10.97 10.90 -1.42
C ILE A 140 9.97 11.12 -0.27
N CYS A 141 9.34 12.30 -0.20
CA CYS A 141 8.38 12.61 0.86
C CYS A 141 7.11 11.74 0.75
N VAL A 142 6.62 11.50 -0.46
CA VAL A 142 5.48 10.59 -0.68
C VAL A 142 5.82 9.17 -0.24
N HIS A 143 7.00 8.67 -0.59
CA HIS A 143 7.47 7.35 -0.17
C HIS A 143 7.55 7.23 1.35
N GLN A 144 8.11 8.23 2.03
CA GLN A 144 8.18 8.26 3.50
C GLN A 144 6.79 8.31 4.13
N TYR A 145 5.85 9.04 3.53
CA TYR A 145 4.46 9.09 3.98
C TYR A 145 3.74 7.74 3.81
N GLU A 146 3.94 7.06 2.67
CA GLU A 146 3.35 5.76 2.39
C GLU A 146 3.93 4.65 3.27
N THR A 147 5.25 4.63 3.44
CA THR A 147 5.99 3.64 4.25
C THR A 147 5.94 3.94 5.76
N ARG A 148 5.40 5.10 6.16
CA ARG A 148 5.37 5.61 7.54
C ARG A 148 6.73 5.57 8.23
N THR A 149 7.79 5.71 7.45
CA THR A 149 9.17 5.65 7.91
C THR A 149 9.84 6.94 7.52
N LEU A 150 10.28 7.71 8.54
CA LEU A 150 11.07 8.91 8.30
C LEU A 150 12.51 8.50 7.97
N GLN A 151 13.00 8.98 6.84
CA GLN A 151 14.36 8.75 6.36
C GLN A 151 15.08 10.10 6.26
N TYR A 152 16.38 10.10 6.57
CA TYR A 152 17.19 11.29 6.39
C TYR A 152 17.28 11.64 4.90
N VAL A 153 16.86 12.87 4.55
CA VAL A 153 17.02 13.43 3.22
C VAL A 153 18.22 14.38 3.25
N GLU A 154 19.25 14.04 2.51
CA GLU A 154 20.44 14.88 2.40
C GLU A 154 20.09 16.22 1.74
N ALA A 155 20.61 17.33 2.27
CA ALA A 155 20.34 18.67 1.75
C ALA A 155 20.69 18.83 0.26
N ALA A 156 21.70 18.10 -0.24
CA ALA A 156 22.07 18.09 -1.65
C ALA A 156 20.99 17.50 -2.57
N LYS A 157 20.08 16.66 -2.03
CA LYS A 157 18.93 16.11 -2.76
C LYS A 157 17.71 17.01 -2.70
N CYS A 158 17.69 18.00 -1.81
CA CYS A 158 16.62 19.00 -1.70
C CYS A 158 16.76 20.06 -2.79
N THR A 159 16.60 19.65 -4.05
CA THR A 159 16.71 20.52 -5.22
C THR A 159 15.39 21.22 -5.53
N SER A 160 15.49 22.34 -6.24
CA SER A 160 14.32 23.01 -6.79
C SER A 160 13.90 22.43 -8.14
N ARG A 161 12.67 22.72 -8.56
CA ARG A 161 12.15 22.31 -9.86
C ARG A 161 12.97 22.86 -11.02
N ASP A 162 13.39 24.13 -10.94
CA ASP A 162 14.28 24.73 -11.95
C ASP A 162 15.65 24.03 -12.03
N MET A 163 16.22 23.63 -10.89
CA MET A 163 17.50 22.90 -10.85
C MET A 163 17.38 21.50 -11.47
N GLU A 164 16.27 20.81 -11.22
CA GLU A 164 15.96 19.51 -11.80
C GLU A 164 15.87 19.60 -13.34
N LEU A 165 15.17 20.60 -13.87
CA LEU A 165 15.01 20.81 -15.31
C LEU A 165 16.30 21.23 -16.00
N THR A 166 17.18 21.96 -15.29
CA THR A 166 18.45 22.46 -15.84
C THR A 166 19.60 21.44 -15.70
N GLY A 167 19.38 20.32 -14.99
CA GLY A 167 20.39 19.27 -14.81
C GLY A 167 21.60 19.68 -13.97
N LYS A 168 21.48 20.72 -13.14
CA LYS A 168 22.54 21.18 -12.23
C LYS A 168 22.30 20.62 -10.84
N ALA A 169 23.28 19.90 -10.29
CA ALA A 169 23.28 19.49 -8.88
C ALA A 169 23.26 20.73 -7.97
N ALA A 170 22.59 20.62 -6.81
CA ALA A 170 22.56 21.68 -5.81
C ALA A 170 24.00 22.02 -5.38
N THR A 171 24.54 23.14 -5.86
CA THR A 171 25.65 23.81 -5.19
C THR A 171 25.09 24.36 -3.89
N VAL A 172 25.52 23.79 -2.76
CA VAL A 172 25.25 24.31 -1.42
C VAL A 172 25.98 25.65 -1.27
N GLY A 173 25.39 26.70 -1.81
CA GLY A 173 25.72 28.08 -1.50
C GLY A 173 24.76 28.53 -0.42
N PHE A 174 25.14 28.37 0.86
CA PHE A 174 24.59 29.26 1.88
C PHE A 174 25.18 30.63 1.60
N GLU A 175 24.47 31.45 0.83
CA GLU A 175 24.75 32.87 0.78
C GLU A 175 24.37 33.40 2.17
N TYR A 176 25.36 33.52 3.05
CA TYR A 176 25.22 34.33 4.24
C TYR A 176 24.88 35.72 3.73
N ALA A 177 23.65 36.16 3.97
CA ALA A 177 23.36 37.58 3.95
C ALA A 177 24.25 38.19 5.03
N ASP A 178 25.39 38.74 4.63
CA ASP A 178 26.22 39.57 5.47
C ASP A 178 25.33 40.74 5.92
N CYS A 179 24.77 40.64 7.12
CA CYS A 179 24.29 41.78 7.85
C CYS A 179 25.51 42.63 8.20
N GLU A 180 26.01 43.41 7.23
CA GLU A 180 26.90 44.54 7.50
C GLU A 180 26.10 45.55 8.32
N GLY A 181 26.09 45.33 9.64
CA GLY A 181 25.74 46.35 10.60
C GLY A 181 26.74 47.47 10.47
N GLU A 182 26.25 48.63 10.04
CA GLU A 182 26.96 49.91 9.94
C GLU A 182 27.95 50.11 11.09
N GLN A 183 29.24 50.10 10.75
CA GLN A 183 30.28 50.71 11.59
C GLN A 183 30.59 52.12 11.08
N GLY A 184 30.42 53.12 11.94
CA GLY A 184 31.20 54.37 11.91
C GLY A 184 30.36 55.66 11.83
N VAL A 185 30.03 56.36 12.94
CA VAL A 185 30.89 57.34 13.69
C VAL A 185 30.95 58.69 12.94
N PRO A 186 30.89 59.88 13.59
CA PRO A 186 31.34 60.20 14.96
C PRO A 186 30.29 60.66 15.98
#